data_AF-A0AAD8ADE8-F1
#
_entry.id   AF-A0AAD8ADE8-F1
#
_cell.length_a   1.000
_cell.length_b   1.000
_cell.length_c   1.000
_cell.angle_alpha   90.00
_cell.angle_beta   90.00
_cell.angle_gamma   90.00
#
_symmetry.space_group_name_H-M   'P 1'
#
loop_
_entity.id
_entity.type
_entity.pdbx_description
1 polymer ?
#
loop_
_entity_poly.entity_id
_entity_poly.type
_entity_poly.pdbx_seq_one_letter_code
_entity_poly.pdbx_strand_id
1 'polypeptide(L)'
;VIQVLLQTPFIIDGLRRCSNTRMLRLKKPGRELVTFLVVCNVAMWVTETFEIKSHDKRDDRYDVYGKVLWTMLSHLTVPLTMFYRFHSSVCLVDIWKSAYEKGD
;
A
#
# COMPACT_ATOMS: atom_id res chain seq x y z
N VAL A 1 7.61 -6.63 -4.62
CA VAL A 1 6.71 -7.45 -5.47
C VAL A 1 5.82 -8.39 -4.66
N ILE A 2 6.36 -9.31 -3.84
CA ILE A 2 5.55 -10.25 -3.03
C ILE A 2 4.53 -9.51 -2.15
N GLN A 3 4.95 -8.44 -1.48
CA GLN A 3 4.06 -7.61 -0.66
C GLN A 3 2.87 -7.06 -1.46
N VAL A 4 3.11 -6.51 -2.66
CA VAL A 4 2.06 -5.97 -3.54
C VAL A 4 1.10 -7.07 -4.01
N LEU A 5 1.64 -8.25 -4.36
CA LEU A 5 0.85 -9.41 -4.80
C LEU A 5 -0.04 -9.97 -3.70
N LEU A 6 0.38 -9.90 -2.43
CA LEU A 6 -0.44 -10.33 -1.28
C LEU A 6 -1.40 -9.24 -0.82
N GLN A 7 -1.00 -7.97 -0.91
CA GLN A 7 -1.81 -6.85 -0.47
C GLN A 7 -3.00 -6.59 -1.39
N THR A 8 -2.79 -6.63 -2.70
CA THR A 8 -3.85 -6.36 -3.69
C THR A 8 -5.09 -7.25 -3.49
N PRO A 9 -4.98 -8.59 -3.41
CA PRO A 9 -6.14 -9.45 -3.18
C PRO A 9 -6.76 -9.23 -1.80
N PHE A 10 -5.96 -8.93 -0.78
CA PHE A 10 -6.48 -8.60 0.56
C PHE A 10 -7.34 -7.34 0.54
N ILE A 11 -6.94 -6.30 -0.19
CA ILE A 11 -7.73 -5.07 -0.33
C ILE A 11 -9.01 -5.35 -1.13
N ILE A 12 -8.93 -6.10 -2.23
CA ILE A 12 -10.10 -6.42 -3.06
C ILE A 12 -11.12 -7.25 -2.26
N ASP A 13 -10.65 -8.26 -1.52
CA ASP A 13 -11.49 -9.09 -0.65
C ASP A 13 -12.07 -8.26 0.52
N GLY A 14 -11.24 -7.43 1.16
CA GLY A 14 -11.66 -6.56 2.26
C GLY A 14 -12.70 -5.52 1.86
N LEU A 15 -12.57 -4.89 0.68
CA LEU A 15 -13.55 -3.93 0.15
C LEU A 15 -14.91 -4.58 -0.16
N ARG A 16 -14.93 -5.89 -0.43
CA ARG A 16 -16.16 -6.64 -0.71
C ARG A 16 -16.79 -7.24 0.55
N ARG A 17 -16.04 -7.38 1.65
CA ARG A 17 -16.55 -7.96 2.90
C ARG A 17 -17.23 -6.91 3.76
N CYS A 18 -18.52 -7.14 4.04
CA CYS A 18 -19.26 -6.44 5.08
C CYS A 18 -19.41 -7.33 6.31
N SER A 19 -19.48 -6.73 7.50
CA SER A 19 -19.73 -7.49 8.73
C SER A 19 -21.18 -7.99 8.75
N ASN A 20 -21.38 -9.21 8.27
CA ASN A 20 -22.71 -9.79 8.03
C ASN A 20 -23.49 -10.10 9.33
N THR A 21 -22.81 -10.19 10.47
CA THR A 21 -23.42 -10.62 11.74
C THR A 21 -23.28 -9.54 12.82
N ARG A 22 -24.38 -9.21 13.51
CA ARG A 22 -24.42 -8.23 14.61
C ARG A 22 -23.37 -8.50 15.71
N MET A 23 -23.10 -9.77 16.01
CA MET A 23 -22.06 -10.16 16.98
C MET A 23 -20.63 -9.81 16.52
N LEU A 24 -20.33 -9.94 15.22
CA LEU A 24 -19.02 -9.56 14.66
C LEU A 24 -18.87 -8.03 14.59
N ARG A 25 -19.96 -7.29 14.31
CA ARG A 25 -19.98 -5.82 14.38
C ARG A 25 -19.67 -5.29 15.78
N LEU A 26 -20.14 -5.98 16.83
CA LEU A 26 -19.87 -5.62 18.22
C LEU A 26 -18.46 -6.03 18.66
N LYS A 27 -18.03 -7.26 18.34
CA LYS A 27 -16.72 -7.80 18.73
C LYS A 27 -15.56 -7.11 17.98
N LYS A 28 -15.83 -6.50 16.82
CA LYS A 28 -14.85 -5.84 15.95
C LYS A 28 -13.53 -6.63 15.79
N PRO A 29 -13.57 -7.94 15.50
CA PRO A 29 -12.37 -8.75 15.41
C PRO A 29 -11.47 -8.23 14.26
N GLY A 30 -10.16 -8.19 14.48
CA GLY A 30 -9.19 -7.79 13.46
C GLY A 30 -8.94 -6.28 13.32
N ARG A 31 -9.58 -5.42 14.12
CA ARG A 31 -9.41 -3.95 14.04
C ARG A 31 -7.95 -3.53 14.21
N GLU A 32 -7.27 -4.08 15.20
CA GLU A 32 -5.86 -3.79 15.48
C GLU A 32 -4.96 -4.28 14.34
N LEU A 33 -5.27 -5.43 13.75
CA LEU A 33 -4.51 -5.98 12.62
C LEU A 33 -4.66 -5.11 11.36
N VAL A 34 -5.89 -4.68 11.04
CA VAL A 34 -6.14 -3.77 9.91
C VAL A 34 -5.45 -2.41 10.13
N THR A 35 -5.52 -1.88 11.36
CA THR A 35 -4.86 -0.62 11.72
C THR A 35 -3.34 -0.73 11.62
N PHE A 36 -2.75 -1.81 12.13
CA PHE A 36 -1.34 -2.11 11.98
C PHE A 36 -0.94 -2.22 10.50
N LEU A 37 -1.75 -2.90 9.69
CA LEU A 37 -1.48 -3.05 8.26
C LEU A 37 -1.52 -1.70 7.53
N VAL A 38 -2.42 -0.79 7.91
CA VAL A 38 -2.45 0.59 7.41
C VAL A 38 -1.15 1.31 7.76
N VAL A 39 -0.76 1.29 9.04
CA VAL A 39 0.45 1.97 9.53
C VAL A 39 1.71 1.43 8.85
N CYS A 40 1.85 0.11 8.73
CA CYS A 40 2.97 -0.52 8.03
C CYS A 40 3.02 -0.13 6.56
N ASN A 41 1.87 -0.03 5.88
CA ASN A 41 1.83 0.39 4.49
C ASN A 41 2.25 1.85 4.30
N VAL A 42 1.79 2.73 5.18
CA VAL A 42 2.20 4.15 5.16
C VAL A 42 3.68 4.28 5.49
N ALA A 43 4.18 3.58 6.51
CA ALA A 43 5.59 3.59 6.88
C ALA A 43 6.48 3.08 5.73
N MET A 44 6.09 1.99 5.07
CA MET A 44 6.81 1.48 3.90
C MET A 44 6.80 2.48 2.74
N TRP A 45 5.68 3.17 2.51
CA TRP A 45 5.58 4.23 1.51
C TRP A 45 6.51 5.41 1.79
N VAL A 46 6.56 5.86 3.05
CA VAL A 46 7.46 6.93 3.50
C VAL A 46 8.93 6.49 3.31
N THR A 47 9.28 5.28 3.76
CA THR A 47 10.63 4.74 3.62
C THR A 47 11.07 4.66 2.16
N GLU A 48 10.25 4.11 1.24
CA GLU A 48 10.63 4.08 -0.18
C GLU A 48 10.79 5.48 -0.76
N THR A 49 9.95 6.45 -0.36
CA THR A 49 10.09 7.82 -0.84
C THR A 49 11.47 8.40 -0.47
N PHE A 50 11.97 8.12 0.74
CA PHE A 50 13.30 8.54 1.18
C PHE A 50 14.44 7.70 0.60
N GLU A 51 14.24 6.40 0.42
CA GLU A 51 15.24 5.50 -0.16
C GLU A 51 15.45 5.75 -1.65
N ILE A 52 14.38 5.98 -2.43
CA ILE A 52 14.49 6.35 -3.86
C ILE A 52 15.35 7.60 -4.03
N LYS A 53 15.19 8.61 -3.17
CA LYS A 53 16.00 9.84 -3.16
C LYS A 53 17.48 9.56 -2.83
N SER A 54 17.77 8.45 -2.16
CA SER A 54 19.13 8.03 -1.79
C SER A 54 19.77 7.11 -2.82
N HIS A 55 18.97 6.29 -3.51
CA HIS A 55 19.43 5.26 -4.46
C HIS A 55 19.82 5.84 -5.82
N ASP A 56 19.22 6.96 -6.23
CA ASP A 56 19.61 7.71 -7.45
C ASP A 56 21.11 8.08 -7.48
N LYS A 57 21.75 8.18 -6.30
CA LYS A 57 23.16 8.53 -6.16
C LYS A 57 24.13 7.35 -6.30
N ARG A 58 23.66 6.10 -6.34
CA ARG A 58 24.52 4.90 -6.27
C ARG A 58 23.98 3.73 -7.08
N ASP A 59 23.47 3.99 -8.27
CA ASP A 59 22.86 2.93 -9.08
C ASP A 59 23.87 2.32 -10.07
N ASP A 60 24.46 1.19 -9.68
CA ASP A 60 25.36 0.36 -10.51
C ASP A 60 24.64 -0.17 -11.78
N ARG A 61 23.30 -0.11 -11.82
CA ARG A 61 22.47 -0.52 -12.97
C ARG A 61 22.61 0.40 -14.19
N TYR A 62 23.14 1.61 -14.00
CA TYR A 62 23.44 2.53 -15.10
C TYR A 62 24.43 1.95 -16.11
N ASP A 63 25.39 1.14 -15.65
CA ASP A 63 26.41 0.52 -16.51
C ASP A 63 25.87 -0.65 -17.35
N VAL A 64 24.78 -1.29 -16.90
CA VAL A 64 24.18 -2.46 -17.57
C VAL A 64 23.08 -2.06 -18.57
N TYR A 65 22.19 -1.15 -18.18
CA TYR A 65 21.02 -0.76 -19.00
C TYR A 65 21.25 0.54 -19.79
N GLY A 66 22.33 1.26 -19.50
CA GLY A 66 22.60 2.57 -20.06
C GLY A 66 21.81 3.67 -19.34
N LYS A 67 22.45 4.84 -19.20
CA LYS A 67 21.91 5.98 -18.46
C LYS A 67 20.52 6.41 -18.92
N VAL A 68 20.32 6.53 -20.23
CA VAL A 68 19.07 7.06 -20.80
C VAL A 68 17.89 6.13 -20.53
N LEU A 69 18.04 4.82 -20.80
CA LEU A 69 16.94 3.87 -20.64
C LEU A 69 16.57 3.68 -19.17
N TRP A 70 17.57 3.58 -18.28
CA TRP A 70 17.34 3.43 -16.85
C TRP A 70 16.68 4.68 -16.25
N THR A 71 17.16 5.88 -16.60
CA THR A 71 16.52 7.14 -16.18
C THR A 71 15.06 7.19 -16.64
N MET A 72 14.76 6.89 -17.91
CA MET A 72 13.37 6.89 -18.41
C MET A 72 12.48 5.90 -17.64
N LEU A 73 12.96 4.67 -17.41
CA LEU A 73 12.20 3.66 -16.68
C LEU A 73 11.94 4.07 -15.23
N SER A 74 12.95 4.60 -14.54
CA SER A 74 12.83 5.08 -13.16
C SER A 74 11.85 6.25 -13.06
N HIS A 75 11.94 7.22 -13.97
CA HIS A 75 11.02 8.38 -13.99
C HIS A 75 9.56 7.99 -14.26
N LEU A 76 9.31 6.89 -14.98
CA LEU A 76 7.96 6.36 -15.18
C LEU A 76 7.48 5.52 -13.99
N THR A 77 8.31 4.60 -13.51
CA THR A 77 7.90 3.61 -12.50
C THR A 77 7.75 4.19 -11.09
N VAL A 78 8.56 5.18 -10.73
CA VAL A 78 8.51 5.85 -9.42
C VAL A 78 7.14 6.51 -9.15
N PRO A 79 6.62 7.41 -10.00
CA PRO A 79 5.31 8.04 -9.75
C PRO A 79 4.17 7.02 -9.78
N LEU A 80 4.23 6.00 -10.63
CA LEU A 80 3.23 4.92 -10.64
C LEU A 80 3.22 4.16 -9.31
N THR A 81 4.40 3.85 -8.76
CA THR A 81 4.54 3.16 -7.47
C THR A 81 4.02 4.02 -6.32
N MET A 82 4.32 5.33 -6.34
CA MET A 82 3.81 6.28 -5.36
C MET A 82 2.27 6.36 -5.41
N PHE A 83 1.68 6.41 -6.61
CA PHE A 83 0.24 6.45 -6.79
C PHE A 83 -0.44 5.16 -6.28
N TYR A 84 0.11 3.99 -6.62
CA TYR A 84 -0.40 2.71 -6.13
C TYR A 84 -0.42 2.65 -4.60
N ARG A 85 0.65 3.11 -3.94
CA ARG A 85 0.75 3.10 -2.48
C ARG A 85 -0.23 4.05 -1.82
N PHE A 86 -0.38 5.26 -2.37
CA PHE A 86 -1.39 6.20 -1.89
C PHE A 86 -2.80 5.63 -2.01
N HIS A 87 -3.15 5.10 -3.19
CA HIS A 87 -4.47 4.49 -3.43
C HIS A 87 -4.73 3.30 -2.51
N SER A 88 -3.72 2.44 -2.31
CA SER A 88 -3.78 1.31 -1.39
C SER A 88 -4.08 1.73 0.06
N SER A 89 -3.43 2.80 0.55
CA SER A 89 -3.72 3.37 1.86
C SER A 89 -5.16 3.90 1.97
N VAL A 90 -5.67 4.59 0.94
CA VAL A 90 -7.05 5.08 0.90
C VAL A 90 -8.03 3.90 0.98
N CYS A 91 -7.84 2.86 0.18
CA CYS A 91 -8.71 1.68 0.21
C CYS A 91 -8.71 1.00 1.59
N LEU A 92 -7.56 0.91 2.27
CA LEU A 92 -7.50 0.34 3.62
C LEU A 92 -8.27 1.18 4.65
N VAL A 93 -8.25 2.51 4.52
CA VAL A 93 -9.05 3.42 5.36
C VAL A 93 -10.55 3.20 5.09
N ASP A 94 -10.96 3.05 3.84
CA ASP A 94 -12.36 2.79 3.48
C ASP A 94 -12.85 1.44 4.01
N ILE A 95 -12.02 0.39 3.95
CA ILE A 95 -12.31 -0.90 4.59
C ILE A 95 -12.49 -0.71 6.09
N TRP A 96 -11.59 0.02 6.74
CA TRP A 96 -11.66 0.27 8.18
C TRP A 96 -12.93 1.02 8.57
N LYS A 97 -13.31 2.06 7.80
CA LYS A 97 -14.56 2.79 7.98
C LYS A 97 -15.76 1.88 7.80
N SER A 98 -15.84 1.17 6.68
CA SER A 98 -16.95 0.25 6.38
C SER A 98 -17.11 -0.86 7.43
N ALA A 99 -16.01 -1.35 8.01
CA ALA A 99 -16.02 -2.41 8.99
C ALA A 99 -16.32 -1.94 10.43
N TYR A 100 -15.93 -0.70 10.79
CA TYR A 100 -15.87 -0.27 12.20
C TYR A 100 -16.54 1.06 12.52
N GLU A 101 -16.87 1.89 11.53
CA GLU A 101 -17.70 3.09 11.70
C GLU A 101 -19.12 2.65 12.05
N LYS A 102 -19.71 3.25 13.09
CA LYS A 102 -21.09 2.95 13.47
C LYS A 102 -21.97 3.59 12.41
N GLY A 103 -22.77 2.80 11.69
CA GLY A 103 -23.91 3.36 10.97
C GLY A 103 -24.83 3.99 12.02
N ASP A 104 -25.03 5.30 11.89
CA ASP A 104 -26.04 6.04 12.67
C ASP A 104 -27.44 5.49 12.39
#